data_AF-A0A315DDK6-F1
#
_entry.id   AF-A0A315DDK6-F1
#
_cell.length_a   1.000
_cell.length_b   1.000
_cell.length_c   1.000
_cell.angle_alpha   90.00
_cell.angle_beta   90.00
_cell.angle_gamma   90.00
#
_symmetry.space_group_name_H-M   'P 1'
#
loop_
_entity.id
_entity.type
_entity.pdbx_description
1 polymer ?
#
loop_
_entity_poly.entity_id
_entity_poly.type
_entity_poly.pdbx_seq_one_letter_code
_entity_poly.pdbx_strand_id
1 'polypeptide(L)'
;MNTAQAKRVLETALLTAGQPLSLRDLRVLFDDVLGADTLRLMLQDLELEWAGKGLELTHVASGWRFQSRPELRVYLDRLHPEKPPKYTRAVLETLAIIAYRQPVTRGDMEDIRGVTIGSQIIKQLEDRGWVEVIGHRETVGRPSLFATTRQFLDDLGLSSLDQLPLLSQVDSPVSALAGMLDESPAQASLSLEEALADSVEFRLAAEPSTAAMTQDVDITPHNDLASDPLVAPSSDADLPDAASAHPGRGQENTPT
;
A
#
# COMPACT_ATOMS: atom_id res chain seq x y z
N MET A 1 -12.43 -27.42 -32.15
CA MET A 1 -11.45 -26.41 -32.59
C MET A 1 -10.07 -27.06 -32.68
N ASN A 2 -9.17 -26.61 -33.57
CA ASN A 2 -7.79 -27.15 -33.62
C ASN A 2 -6.88 -26.44 -32.59
N THR A 3 -5.87 -27.13 -32.06
CA THR A 3 -4.90 -26.62 -31.06
C THR A 3 -4.29 -25.28 -31.48
N ALA A 4 -3.90 -25.13 -32.75
CA ALA A 4 -3.33 -23.89 -33.28
C ALA A 4 -4.34 -22.71 -33.33
N GLN A 5 -5.63 -22.99 -33.45
CA GLN A 5 -6.67 -21.95 -33.36
C GLN A 5 -6.90 -21.55 -31.89
N ALA A 6 -6.93 -22.53 -30.97
CA ALA A 6 -7.05 -22.27 -29.54
C ALA A 6 -5.89 -21.43 -28.99
N LYS A 7 -4.64 -21.72 -29.39
CA LYS A 7 -3.47 -20.88 -29.05
C LYS A 7 -3.63 -19.43 -29.50
N ARG A 8 -4.10 -19.18 -30.74
CA ARG A 8 -4.35 -17.81 -31.24
C ARG A 8 -5.46 -17.10 -30.47
N VAL A 9 -6.50 -17.82 -30.03
CA VAL A 9 -7.55 -17.25 -29.17
C VAL A 9 -6.97 -16.86 -27.80
N LEU A 10 -6.17 -17.73 -27.17
CA LEU A 10 -5.45 -17.42 -25.93
C LEU A 10 -4.54 -16.20 -26.09
N GLU A 11 -3.68 -16.20 -27.11
CA GLU A 11 -2.76 -15.10 -27.43
C GLU A 11 -3.50 -13.77 -27.63
N THR A 12 -4.57 -13.78 -28.43
CA THR A 12 -5.37 -12.58 -28.68
C THR A 12 -6.07 -12.09 -27.41
N ALA A 13 -6.65 -12.99 -26.62
CA ALA A 13 -7.30 -12.65 -25.35
C ALA A 13 -6.31 -12.04 -24.36
N LEU A 14 -5.13 -12.65 -24.17
CA LEU A 14 -4.10 -12.17 -23.26
C LEU A 14 -3.43 -10.87 -23.72
N LEU A 15 -3.34 -10.60 -25.03
CA LEU A 15 -2.82 -9.33 -25.56
C LEU A 15 -3.85 -8.18 -25.53
N THR A 16 -5.14 -8.49 -25.53
CA THR A 16 -6.23 -7.50 -25.49
C THR A 16 -6.80 -7.27 -24.08
N ALA A 17 -6.50 -8.16 -23.12
CA ALA A 17 -6.88 -8.00 -21.74
C ALA A 17 -6.06 -6.92 -21.04
N GLY A 18 -6.74 -5.95 -20.43
CA GLY A 18 -6.11 -4.93 -19.58
C GLY A 18 -5.77 -5.41 -18.17
N GLN A 19 -6.07 -6.66 -17.82
CA GLN A 19 -5.87 -7.27 -16.50
C GLN A 19 -5.49 -8.75 -16.65
N PRO A 20 -4.84 -9.38 -15.64
CA PRO A 20 -4.45 -10.79 -15.71
C PRO A 20 -5.67 -11.70 -15.82
N LEU A 21 -5.62 -12.70 -16.70
CA LEU A 21 -6.70 -13.66 -16.92
C LEU A 21 -6.45 -14.95 -16.14
N SER A 22 -7.38 -15.32 -15.25
CA SER A 22 -7.25 -16.58 -14.52
C SER A 22 -7.50 -17.77 -15.45
N LEU A 23 -7.05 -18.97 -15.05
CA LEU A 23 -7.37 -20.21 -15.78
C LEU A 23 -8.89 -20.46 -15.88
N ARG A 24 -9.71 -19.87 -15.01
CA ARG A 24 -11.17 -19.94 -15.11
C ARG A 24 -11.68 -19.08 -16.27
N ASP A 25 -11.19 -17.84 -16.38
CA ASP A 25 -11.64 -16.90 -17.41
C ASP A 25 -11.20 -17.38 -18.80
N LEU A 26 -9.99 -17.93 -18.90
CA LEU A 26 -9.47 -18.55 -20.13
C LEU A 26 -10.28 -19.78 -20.55
N ARG A 27 -10.92 -20.52 -19.63
CA ARG A 27 -11.82 -21.65 -19.98
C ARG A 27 -13.14 -21.19 -20.61
N VAL A 28 -13.66 -20.04 -20.19
CA VAL A 28 -14.92 -19.48 -20.71
C VAL A 28 -14.80 -19.16 -22.21
N LEU A 29 -13.59 -18.80 -22.68
CA LEU A 29 -13.29 -18.60 -24.11
C LEU A 29 -13.49 -19.85 -24.99
N PHE A 30 -13.66 -21.02 -24.38
CA PHE A 30 -13.77 -22.33 -25.03
C PHE A 30 -14.98 -23.15 -24.56
N ASP A 31 -16.01 -22.49 -24.02
CA ASP A 31 -17.22 -23.13 -23.49
C ASP A 31 -16.93 -24.27 -22.49
N ASP A 32 -15.88 -24.10 -21.66
CA ASP A 32 -15.37 -25.11 -20.71
C ASP A 32 -14.92 -26.47 -21.33
N VAL A 33 -14.82 -26.56 -22.66
CA VAL A 33 -14.41 -27.79 -23.38
C VAL A 33 -12.93 -28.13 -23.15
N LEU A 34 -12.08 -27.15 -22.88
CA LEU A 34 -10.67 -27.35 -22.60
C LEU A 34 -10.40 -27.50 -21.09
N GLY A 35 -9.77 -28.61 -20.71
CA GLY A 35 -9.33 -28.86 -19.34
C GLY A 35 -8.21 -27.91 -18.89
N ALA A 36 -8.13 -27.66 -17.58
CA ALA A 36 -7.14 -26.76 -17.00
C ALA A 36 -5.69 -27.18 -17.32
N ASP A 37 -5.40 -28.49 -17.37
CA ASP A 37 -4.06 -28.99 -17.71
C ASP A 37 -3.71 -28.73 -19.18
N THR A 38 -4.67 -28.90 -20.09
CA THR A 38 -4.50 -28.57 -21.51
C THR A 38 -4.22 -27.07 -21.71
N LEU A 39 -4.92 -26.20 -20.97
CA LEU A 39 -4.67 -24.76 -21.01
C LEU A 39 -3.30 -24.41 -20.46
N ARG A 40 -2.86 -25.00 -19.34
CA ARG A 40 -1.50 -24.77 -18.81
C ARG A 40 -0.42 -25.17 -19.81
N LEU A 41 -0.57 -26.31 -20.49
CA LEU A 41 0.36 -26.72 -21.56
C LEU A 41 0.35 -25.74 -22.73
N MET A 42 -0.82 -25.27 -23.18
CA MET A 42 -0.92 -24.25 -24.23
C MET A 42 -0.27 -22.92 -23.84
N LEU A 43 -0.36 -22.52 -22.57
CA LEU A 43 0.23 -21.29 -22.04
C LEU A 43 1.75 -21.40 -21.90
N GLN A 44 2.27 -22.54 -21.42
CA GLN A 44 3.71 -22.83 -21.38
C GLN A 44 4.33 -22.86 -22.79
N ASP A 45 3.64 -23.46 -23.76
CA ASP A 45 4.05 -23.37 -25.15
C ASP A 45 4.06 -21.90 -25.65
N LEU A 46 3.05 -21.11 -25.30
CA LEU A 46 2.95 -19.70 -25.72
C LEU A 46 4.05 -18.84 -25.10
N GLU A 47 4.41 -19.10 -23.83
CA GLU A 47 5.55 -18.50 -23.13
C GLU A 47 6.86 -18.78 -23.89
N LEU A 48 7.08 -20.02 -24.32
CA LEU A 48 8.23 -20.42 -25.15
C LEU A 48 8.20 -19.79 -26.55
N GLU A 49 7.02 -19.71 -27.20
CA GLU A 49 6.83 -19.06 -28.51
C GLU A 49 7.05 -17.53 -28.46
N TRP A 50 6.98 -16.94 -27.27
CA TRP A 50 7.26 -15.51 -27.02
C TRP A 50 8.64 -15.26 -26.38
N ALA A 51 9.46 -16.30 -26.16
CA ALA A 51 10.85 -16.13 -25.76
C ALA A 51 11.64 -15.28 -26.79
N GLY A 52 12.28 -14.21 -26.32
CA GLY A 52 13.04 -13.28 -27.17
C GLY A 52 12.22 -12.21 -27.90
N LYS A 53 10.89 -12.16 -27.73
CA LYS A 53 10.06 -11.00 -28.17
C LYS A 53 10.07 -9.89 -27.12
N GLY A 54 9.69 -8.67 -27.49
CA GLY A 54 9.67 -7.53 -26.57
C GLY A 54 8.61 -7.59 -25.46
N LEU A 55 7.58 -8.41 -25.66
CA LEU A 55 6.66 -8.83 -24.60
C LEU A 55 6.99 -10.25 -24.16
N GLU A 56 6.67 -10.56 -22.90
CA GLU A 56 6.74 -11.87 -22.30
C GLU A 56 5.39 -12.23 -21.67
N LEU A 57 5.09 -13.53 -21.63
CA LEU A 57 3.92 -14.05 -20.94
C LEU A 57 4.34 -14.44 -19.51
N THR A 58 3.66 -13.89 -18.50
CA THR A 58 3.99 -14.10 -17.09
C THR A 58 2.79 -14.61 -16.32
N HIS A 59 3.04 -15.52 -15.36
CA HIS A 59 2.04 -16.01 -14.41
C HIS A 59 2.18 -15.27 -13.06
N VAL A 60 1.14 -14.55 -12.69
CA VAL A 60 0.99 -13.80 -11.43
C VAL A 60 -0.12 -14.41 -10.57
N ALA A 61 -0.32 -13.91 -9.35
CA ALA A 61 -1.24 -14.49 -8.37
C ALA A 61 -2.72 -14.47 -8.80
N SER A 62 -3.14 -13.50 -9.62
CA SER A 62 -4.48 -13.48 -10.22
C SER A 62 -4.62 -14.27 -11.53
N GLY A 63 -3.52 -14.54 -12.25
CA GLY A 63 -3.57 -15.30 -13.50
C GLY A 63 -2.42 -15.05 -14.46
N TRP A 64 -2.70 -15.14 -15.76
CA TRP A 64 -1.71 -14.97 -16.83
C TRP A 64 -1.86 -13.60 -17.50
N ARG A 65 -0.76 -12.92 -17.81
CA ARG A 65 -0.76 -11.64 -18.54
C ARG A 65 0.45 -11.53 -19.47
N PHE A 66 0.30 -10.79 -20.57
CA PHE A 66 1.47 -10.26 -21.27
C PHE A 66 1.99 -9.01 -20.57
N GLN A 67 3.31 -8.87 -20.52
CA GLN A 67 3.98 -7.68 -20.00
C GLN A 67 5.23 -7.35 -20.84
N SER A 68 5.69 -6.10 -20.78
CA SER A 68 6.95 -5.69 -21.43
C SER A 68 8.16 -6.21 -20.66
N ARG A 69 9.18 -6.70 -21.37
CA ARG A 69 10.45 -7.09 -20.74
C ARG A 69 11.09 -5.91 -19.98
N PRO A 70 11.65 -6.12 -18.77
CA PRO A 70 12.30 -5.06 -18.00
C PRO A 70 13.40 -4.30 -18.77
N GLU A 71 14.16 -5.02 -19.61
CA GLU A 71 15.19 -4.47 -20.51
C GLU A 71 14.70 -3.32 -21.41
N LEU A 72 13.41 -3.30 -21.76
CA LEU A 72 12.81 -2.28 -22.63
C LEU A 72 12.28 -1.07 -21.87
N ARG A 73 12.19 -1.12 -20.54
CA ARG A 73 11.61 -0.07 -19.69
C ARG A 73 12.28 1.30 -19.89
N VAL A 74 13.60 1.33 -20.06
CA VAL A 74 14.38 2.57 -20.34
C VAL A 74 13.95 3.31 -21.64
N TYR A 75 13.27 2.61 -22.56
CA TYR A 75 12.68 3.20 -23.75
C TYR A 75 11.20 3.55 -23.55
N LEU A 76 10.45 2.69 -22.85
CA LEU A 76 9.01 2.86 -22.58
C LEU A 76 8.72 4.00 -21.59
N ASP A 77 9.59 4.24 -20.60
CA ASP A 77 9.56 5.39 -19.67
C ASP A 77 9.47 6.74 -20.40
N ARG A 78 9.87 6.82 -21.68
CA ARG A 78 9.80 8.05 -22.49
C ARG A 78 8.39 8.38 -22.97
N LEU A 79 7.48 7.40 -22.96
CA LEU A 79 6.08 7.58 -23.35
C LEU A 79 5.26 8.24 -22.23
N HIS A 80 5.67 8.01 -20.97
CA HIS A 80 5.03 8.53 -19.76
C HIS A 80 6.09 9.23 -18.89
N PRO A 81 6.47 10.48 -19.21
CA PRO A 81 7.58 11.19 -18.55
C PRO A 81 7.29 11.55 -17.08
N GLU A 82 6.02 11.57 -16.69
CA GLU A 82 5.59 11.77 -15.30
C GLU A 82 5.78 10.47 -14.51
N LYS A 83 6.92 10.38 -13.82
CA LYS A 83 7.25 9.20 -13.03
C LYS A 83 6.33 9.07 -11.82
N PRO A 84 5.76 7.88 -11.54
CA PRO A 84 5.00 7.63 -10.33
C PRO A 84 5.80 8.03 -9.08
N PRO A 85 5.16 8.62 -8.05
CA PRO A 85 5.84 8.99 -6.81
C PRO A 85 6.50 7.77 -6.17
N LYS A 86 7.83 7.80 -6.02
CA LYS A 86 8.58 6.67 -5.42
C LYS A 86 8.24 6.54 -3.94
N TYR A 87 7.92 5.32 -3.50
CA TYR A 87 7.73 5.02 -2.08
C TYR A 87 8.99 5.31 -1.27
N THR A 88 8.81 5.86 -0.07
CA THR A 88 9.94 6.13 0.82
C THR A 88 10.51 4.83 1.39
N ARG A 89 11.78 4.87 1.80
CA ARG A 89 12.45 3.74 2.46
C ARG A 89 11.65 3.19 3.65
N ALA A 90 11.02 4.04 4.46
CA ALA A 90 10.24 3.62 5.61
C ALA A 90 8.96 2.84 5.23
N VAL A 91 8.33 3.17 4.10
CA VAL A 91 7.18 2.44 3.55
C VAL A 91 7.63 1.06 3.08
N LEU A 92 8.72 0.99 2.31
CA LEU A 92 9.26 -0.28 1.79
C LEU A 92 9.80 -1.20 2.90
N GLU A 93 10.42 -0.64 3.96
CA GLU A 93 10.81 -1.38 5.16
C GLU A 93 9.60 -2.00 5.87
N THR A 94 8.54 -1.22 6.05
CA THR A 94 7.30 -1.69 6.71
C THR A 94 6.64 -2.80 5.89
N LEU A 95 6.48 -2.58 4.58
CA LEU A 95 5.92 -3.56 3.66
C LEU A 95 6.73 -4.87 3.63
N ALA A 96 8.06 -4.79 3.60
CA ALA A 96 8.89 -5.98 3.60
C ALA A 96 8.75 -6.79 4.90
N ILE A 97 8.63 -6.13 6.06
CA ILE A 97 8.39 -6.85 7.31
C ILE A 97 7.05 -7.60 7.27
N ILE A 98 5.99 -6.99 6.74
CA ILE A 98 4.70 -7.66 6.55
C ILE A 98 4.88 -8.88 5.63
N ALA A 99 5.45 -8.69 4.44
CA ALA A 99 5.65 -9.76 3.46
C ALA A 99 6.44 -10.97 3.99
N TYR A 100 7.52 -10.74 4.76
CA TYR A 100 8.39 -11.81 5.28
C TYR A 100 8.01 -12.34 6.68
N ARG A 101 7.04 -11.74 7.38
CA ARG A 101 6.69 -12.13 8.77
C ARG A 101 5.20 -12.26 9.06
N GLN A 102 4.31 -11.97 8.12
CA GLN A 102 2.86 -12.08 8.30
C GLN A 102 2.44 -13.44 8.89
N PRO A 103 1.46 -13.47 9.81
CA PRO A 103 0.63 -12.35 10.28
C PRO A 103 1.32 -11.48 11.37
N VAL A 104 1.43 -10.17 11.15
CA VAL A 104 2.10 -9.22 12.09
C VAL A 104 1.16 -8.12 12.59
N THR A 105 1.37 -7.64 13.81
CA THR A 105 0.72 -6.44 14.36
C THR A 105 1.62 -5.20 14.18
N ARG A 106 1.08 -3.99 14.38
CA ARG A 106 1.91 -2.76 14.41
C ARG A 106 3.06 -2.87 15.43
N GLY A 107 2.79 -3.39 16.62
CA GLY A 107 3.81 -3.55 17.67
C GLY A 107 4.98 -4.42 17.21
N ASP A 108 4.71 -5.61 16.65
CA ASP A 108 5.78 -6.49 16.15
C ASP A 108 6.63 -5.81 15.07
N MET A 109 6.02 -5.00 14.21
CA MET A 109 6.74 -4.27 13.16
C MET A 109 7.61 -3.14 13.73
N GLU A 110 7.14 -2.44 14.77
CA GLU A 110 7.90 -1.39 15.48
C GLU A 110 9.07 -1.99 16.25
N ASP A 111 8.87 -3.12 16.92
CA ASP A 111 9.91 -3.88 17.62
C ASP A 111 11.02 -4.36 16.65
N ILE A 112 10.66 -4.82 15.45
CA ILE A 112 11.62 -5.24 14.41
C ILE A 112 12.39 -4.04 13.83
N ARG A 113 11.75 -2.88 13.66
CA ARG A 113 12.40 -1.67 13.10
C ARG A 113 13.17 -0.84 14.13
N GLY A 114 12.89 -1.03 15.42
CA GLY A 114 13.42 -0.20 16.51
C GLY A 114 12.92 1.24 16.51
N VAL A 115 11.91 1.58 15.69
CA VAL A 115 11.31 2.92 15.57
C VAL A 115 9.81 2.83 15.29
N THR A 116 9.05 3.79 15.83
CA THR A 116 7.60 3.91 15.63
C THR A 116 7.22 4.02 14.15
N ILE A 117 6.12 3.39 13.74
CA ILE A 117 5.59 3.40 12.38
C ILE A 117 4.43 4.38 12.33
N GLY A 118 4.63 5.50 11.63
CA GLY A 118 3.59 6.52 11.45
C GLY A 118 2.35 5.93 10.79
N SER A 119 1.16 6.22 11.33
CA SER A 119 -0.10 5.61 10.87
C SER A 119 -0.39 5.76 9.38
N GLN A 120 0.12 6.83 8.76
CA GLN A 120 -0.03 7.08 7.32
C GLN A 120 0.71 6.05 6.45
N ILE A 121 1.77 5.39 6.95
CA ILE A 121 2.50 4.36 6.20
C ILE A 121 1.62 3.12 6.01
N ILE A 122 0.99 2.64 7.08
CA ILE A 122 0.09 1.48 7.01
C ILE A 122 -1.10 1.84 6.13
N LYS A 123 -1.72 3.00 6.36
CA LYS A 123 -2.83 3.47 5.53
C LYS A 123 -2.45 3.56 4.05
N GLN A 124 -1.27 4.07 3.68
CA GLN A 124 -0.82 4.12 2.29
C GLN A 124 -0.70 2.73 1.65
N LEU A 125 -0.31 1.71 2.41
CA LEU A 125 -0.21 0.32 1.94
C LEU A 125 -1.61 -0.34 1.81
N GLU A 126 -2.55 0.02 2.68
CA GLU A 126 -3.95 -0.40 2.63
C GLU A 126 -4.70 0.28 1.46
N ASP A 127 -4.57 1.61 1.32
CA ASP A 127 -5.17 2.42 0.25
C ASP A 127 -4.68 1.96 -1.15
N ARG A 128 -3.42 1.50 -1.26
CA ARG A 128 -2.87 0.92 -2.50
C ARG A 128 -3.29 -0.54 -2.73
N GLY A 129 -3.98 -1.14 -1.77
CA GLY A 129 -4.43 -2.54 -1.78
C GLY A 129 -3.32 -3.57 -1.60
N TRP A 130 -2.13 -3.19 -1.12
CA TRP A 130 -0.99 -4.11 -0.94
C TRP A 130 -1.03 -4.87 0.39
N VAL A 131 -1.66 -4.29 1.41
CA VAL A 131 -1.79 -4.84 2.75
C VAL A 131 -3.25 -4.82 3.18
N GLU A 132 -3.70 -5.84 3.91
CA GLU A 132 -5.04 -5.88 4.52
C GLU A 132 -4.99 -6.38 5.97
N VAL A 133 -6.05 -6.05 6.74
CA VAL A 133 -6.26 -6.59 8.09
C VAL A 133 -7.00 -7.92 8.00
N ILE A 134 -6.27 -9.01 8.27
CA ILE A 134 -6.81 -10.39 8.22
C ILE A 134 -7.40 -10.87 9.55
N GLY A 135 -7.30 -10.07 10.62
CA GLY A 135 -7.86 -10.42 11.93
C GLY A 135 -7.30 -9.55 13.06
N HIS A 136 -7.47 -10.03 14.29
CA HIS A 136 -6.96 -9.39 15.51
C HIS A 136 -6.30 -10.43 16.40
N ARG A 137 -5.23 -10.06 17.10
CA ARG A 137 -4.54 -10.96 18.04
C ARG A 137 -5.30 -11.00 19.37
N GLU A 138 -5.53 -12.18 19.93
CA GLU A 138 -6.21 -12.37 21.22
C GLU A 138 -5.28 -12.06 22.42
N THR A 139 -4.91 -10.78 22.53
CA THR A 139 -4.11 -10.20 23.62
C THR A 139 -4.76 -8.90 24.11
N VAL A 140 -4.23 -8.31 25.19
CA VAL A 140 -4.67 -6.98 25.65
C VAL A 140 -4.63 -5.95 24.51
N GLY A 141 -5.67 -5.12 24.42
CA GLY A 141 -5.85 -4.16 23.31
C GLY A 141 -6.29 -4.75 21.96
N ARG A 142 -6.33 -6.08 21.80
CA ARG A 142 -6.71 -6.82 20.58
C ARG A 142 -6.17 -6.19 19.28
N PRO A 143 -4.84 -6.05 19.12
CA PRO A 143 -4.24 -5.35 17.98
C PRO A 143 -4.52 -6.09 16.66
N SER A 144 -4.76 -5.32 15.59
CA SER A 144 -5.00 -5.82 14.23
C SER A 144 -3.78 -6.55 13.66
N LEU A 145 -4.04 -7.62 12.91
CA LEU A 145 -3.06 -8.44 12.22
C LEU A 145 -3.08 -8.12 10.72
N PHE A 146 -1.92 -7.74 10.20
CA PHE A 146 -1.69 -7.36 8.81
C PHE A 146 -1.05 -8.50 8.02
N ALA A 147 -1.44 -8.62 6.75
CA ALA A 147 -0.81 -9.47 5.75
C ALA A 147 -0.85 -8.79 4.37
N THR A 148 -0.02 -9.26 3.44
CA THR A 148 -0.03 -8.82 2.03
C THR A 148 -1.16 -9.48 1.24
N THR A 149 -1.68 -8.75 0.25
CA THR A 149 -2.78 -9.19 -0.61
C THR A 149 -2.29 -9.89 -1.89
N ARG A 150 -3.24 -10.31 -2.74
CA ARG A 150 -2.92 -10.73 -4.13
C ARG A 150 -2.48 -9.57 -5.02
N GLN A 151 -3.02 -8.36 -4.82
CA GLN A 151 -2.60 -7.19 -5.60
C GLN A 151 -1.12 -6.85 -5.39
N PHE A 152 -0.61 -7.03 -4.16
CA PHE A 152 0.83 -6.95 -3.89
C PHE A 152 1.63 -7.93 -4.75
N LEU A 153 1.22 -9.21 -4.82
CA LEU A 153 1.89 -10.21 -5.65
C LEU A 153 1.82 -9.85 -7.14
N ASP A 154 0.65 -9.46 -7.63
CA ASP A 154 0.44 -9.07 -9.04
C ASP A 154 1.25 -7.82 -9.44
N ASP A 155 1.39 -6.87 -8.52
CA ASP A 155 2.19 -5.66 -8.70
C ASP A 155 3.70 -5.92 -8.56
N LEU A 156 4.12 -7.03 -7.94
CA LEU A 156 5.52 -7.51 -7.95
C LEU A 156 5.80 -8.54 -9.07
N GLY A 157 4.79 -8.93 -9.86
CA GLY A 157 4.94 -9.94 -10.90
C GLY A 157 5.09 -11.38 -10.37
N LEU A 158 4.63 -11.64 -9.14
CA LEU A 158 4.76 -12.91 -8.44
C LEU A 158 3.46 -13.73 -8.47
N SER A 159 3.61 -15.06 -8.45
CA SER A 159 2.49 -16.00 -8.33
C SER A 159 2.25 -16.49 -6.89
N SER A 160 3.27 -16.48 -6.04
CA SER A 160 3.15 -16.77 -4.60
C SER A 160 4.22 -16.02 -3.78
N LEU A 161 4.03 -15.97 -2.46
CA LEU A 161 4.99 -15.38 -1.52
C LEU A 161 6.30 -16.17 -1.44
N ASP A 162 6.31 -17.45 -1.81
CA ASP A 162 7.51 -18.31 -1.83
C ASP A 162 8.53 -17.88 -2.90
N GLN A 163 8.10 -17.05 -3.85
CA GLN A 163 8.96 -16.45 -4.88
C GLN A 163 9.64 -15.15 -4.41
N LEU A 164 9.39 -14.69 -3.18
CA LEU A 164 10.11 -13.57 -2.60
C LEU A 164 11.60 -13.95 -2.35
N PRO A 165 12.56 -13.08 -2.70
CA PRO A 165 13.98 -13.34 -2.48
C PRO A 165 14.32 -13.70 -1.03
N LEU A 166 15.12 -14.75 -0.83
CA LEU A 166 15.55 -15.17 0.51
C LEU A 166 16.39 -14.06 1.16
N LEU A 167 16.05 -13.70 2.40
CA LEU A 167 16.74 -12.65 3.17
C LEU A 167 18.25 -12.90 3.37
N SER A 168 18.73 -14.13 3.17
CA SER A 168 20.14 -14.51 3.20
C SER A 168 20.91 -14.21 1.90
N GLN A 169 20.23 -13.80 0.83
CA GLN A 169 20.79 -13.57 -0.51
C GLN A 169 20.84 -12.09 -0.90
N VAL A 170 20.40 -11.18 -0.02
CA VAL A 170 20.27 -9.74 -0.28
C VAL A 170 20.70 -8.92 0.93
N ASP A 171 21.48 -7.86 0.69
CA ASP A 171 22.02 -6.97 1.74
C ASP A 171 20.93 -6.30 2.59
N SER A 172 19.72 -6.18 2.05
CA SER A 172 18.55 -5.69 2.77
C SER A 172 17.24 -6.18 2.13
N PRO A 173 16.21 -6.58 2.91
CA PRO A 173 14.86 -6.85 2.40
C PRO A 173 14.29 -5.70 1.57
N VAL A 174 14.66 -4.46 1.92
CA VAL A 174 14.24 -3.24 1.23
C VAL A 174 14.80 -3.19 -0.19
N SER A 175 16.06 -3.57 -0.36
CA SER A 175 16.75 -3.55 -1.66
C SER A 175 16.12 -4.58 -2.61
N ALA A 176 15.81 -5.76 -2.09
CA ALA A 176 15.08 -6.79 -2.83
C ALA A 176 13.72 -6.28 -3.32
N LEU A 177 12.89 -5.77 -2.40
CA LEU A 177 11.54 -5.33 -2.72
C LEU A 177 11.52 -4.09 -3.63
N ALA A 178 12.46 -3.15 -3.42
CA ALA A 178 12.62 -1.98 -4.28
C ALA A 178 13.02 -2.38 -5.71
N GLY A 179 13.93 -3.34 -5.87
CA GLY A 179 14.30 -3.88 -7.17
C GLY A 179 13.11 -4.50 -7.90
N MET A 180 12.35 -5.37 -7.23
CA MET A 180 11.15 -6.01 -7.82
C MET A 180 10.07 -5.00 -8.23
N LEU A 181 9.92 -3.90 -7.48
CA LEU A 181 8.99 -2.83 -7.81
C LEU A 181 9.48 -1.98 -9.01
N ASP A 182 10.78 -1.71 -9.13
CA ASP A 182 11.38 -0.97 -10.27
C ASP A 182 11.48 -1.86 -11.54
N GLU A 183 11.48 -3.19 -11.39
CA GLU A 183 11.35 -4.16 -12.49
C GLU A 183 9.89 -4.35 -12.97
N SER A 184 8.91 -4.17 -12.07
CA SER A 184 7.50 -4.46 -12.39
C SER A 184 6.84 -3.41 -13.31
N PRO A 185 6.28 -3.82 -14.47
CA PRO A 185 5.62 -2.91 -15.40
C PRO A 185 4.27 -2.38 -14.91
N ALA A 186 3.69 -2.95 -13.85
CA ALA A 186 2.42 -2.50 -13.26
C ALA A 186 2.49 -1.07 -12.68
N GLN A 187 3.69 -0.52 -12.47
CA GLN A 187 3.87 0.89 -12.09
C GLN A 187 3.52 1.87 -13.22
N ALA A 188 3.54 1.46 -14.49
CA ALA A 188 3.31 2.36 -15.62
C ALA A 188 1.82 2.66 -15.86
N SER A 189 0.91 1.82 -15.34
CA SER A 189 -0.52 1.86 -15.68
C SER A 189 -1.44 2.44 -14.61
N LEU A 190 -0.91 2.82 -13.44
CA LEU A 190 -1.69 3.44 -12.35
C LEU A 190 -0.90 4.60 -11.75
N SER A 191 -1.11 5.80 -12.30
CA SER A 191 -0.61 7.03 -11.70
C SER A 191 -1.29 7.27 -10.35
N LEU A 192 -0.52 7.70 -9.35
CA LEU A 192 -1.04 7.95 -8.00
C LEU A 192 -2.15 9.01 -7.99
N GLU A 193 -2.20 9.86 -9.03
CA GLU A 193 -3.25 10.85 -9.25
C GLU A 193 -4.65 10.24 -9.39
N GLU A 194 -4.80 9.04 -9.96
CA GLU A 194 -6.11 8.41 -10.15
C GLU A 194 -6.67 7.91 -8.81
N ALA A 195 -5.82 7.37 -7.92
CA ALA A 195 -6.18 7.03 -6.54
C ALA A 195 -6.35 8.27 -5.63
N LEU A 196 -5.67 9.37 -5.94
CA LEU A 196 -5.83 10.64 -5.24
C LEU A 196 -7.09 11.41 -5.68
N ALA A 197 -7.53 11.26 -6.94
CA ALA A 197 -8.78 11.86 -7.43
C ALA A 197 -10.00 11.31 -6.66
N ASP A 198 -10.09 9.98 -6.55
CA ASP A 198 -11.17 9.27 -5.85
C ASP A 198 -11.26 9.67 -4.35
N SER A 199 -10.11 9.95 -3.73
CA SER A 199 -10.01 10.41 -2.33
C SER A 199 -10.08 11.94 -2.14
N VAL A 200 -10.16 12.71 -3.23
CA VAL A 200 -10.46 14.15 -3.26
C VAL A 200 -11.94 14.40 -3.55
N GLU A 201 -12.61 13.59 -4.38
CA GLU A 201 -14.06 13.72 -4.61
C GLU A 201 -14.88 13.56 -3.32
N PHE A 202 -14.51 12.62 -2.44
CA PHE A 202 -15.12 12.49 -1.11
C PHE A 202 -14.97 13.76 -0.24
N ARG A 203 -14.01 14.64 -0.54
CA ARG A 203 -13.73 15.86 0.23
C ARG A 203 -14.42 17.11 -0.33
N LEU A 204 -14.91 17.10 -1.57
CA LEU A 204 -15.69 18.19 -2.16
C LEU A 204 -17.21 18.00 -2.03
N ALA A 205 -17.68 16.80 -1.68
CA ALA A 205 -19.12 16.51 -1.48
C ALA A 205 -19.74 17.08 -0.18
N ALA A 206 -19.05 18.01 0.51
CA ALA A 206 -19.48 18.62 1.77
C ALA A 206 -19.48 20.15 1.67
N GLU A 207 -20.41 20.71 0.90
CA GLU A 207 -20.65 22.16 0.89
C GLU A 207 -21.34 22.64 2.19
N PRO A 208 -20.97 23.82 2.71
CA PRO A 208 -21.46 24.32 3.98
C PRO A 208 -22.88 24.89 3.90
N SER A 209 -23.74 24.45 4.82
CA SER A 209 -25.06 25.04 5.08
C SER A 209 -24.97 26.55 5.32
N THR A 210 -25.46 27.35 4.36
CA THR A 210 -25.71 28.78 4.54
C THR A 210 -27.17 29.08 4.24
N ALA A 211 -27.98 29.24 5.29
CA ALA A 211 -29.39 29.58 5.16
C ALA A 211 -29.56 31.07 4.83
N ALA A 212 -30.24 31.37 3.73
CA ALA A 212 -30.71 32.72 3.41
C ALA A 212 -32.20 32.85 3.78
N MET A 213 -32.50 33.63 4.82
CA MET A 213 -33.84 34.18 5.06
C MET A 213 -33.70 35.67 5.35
N THR A 214 -34.06 36.49 4.36
CA THR A 214 -34.27 37.93 4.52
C THR A 214 -35.75 38.20 4.78
N GLN A 215 -36.05 38.85 5.91
CA GLN A 215 -37.26 39.64 6.09
C GLN A 215 -36.93 40.92 6.85
N ASP A 216 -37.31 42.05 6.27
CA ASP A 216 -37.20 43.38 6.87
C ASP A 216 -38.08 43.53 8.12
N VAL A 217 -37.54 44.13 9.18
CA VAL A 217 -38.29 45.07 10.03
C VAL A 217 -37.37 46.23 10.43
N ASP A 218 -37.89 47.45 10.25
CA ASP A 218 -37.30 48.75 10.59
C ASP A 218 -37.20 48.98 12.12
N ILE A 219 -36.43 50.01 12.54
CA ILE A 219 -36.58 50.89 13.74
C ILE A 219 -35.22 51.52 14.12
N THR A 220 -35.05 52.77 13.67
CA THR A 220 -34.28 53.94 14.21
C THR A 220 -33.08 53.78 15.18
N PRO A 221 -32.00 54.58 14.99
CA PRO A 221 -30.86 54.68 15.92
C PRO A 221 -30.98 55.80 16.98
N HIS A 222 -30.41 55.54 18.15
CA HIS A 222 -30.00 56.52 19.18
C HIS A 222 -28.91 55.84 20.03
N ASN A 223 -27.95 56.50 20.66
CA ASN A 223 -27.16 57.71 20.43
C ASN A 223 -26.17 57.73 21.63
N ASP A 224 -24.93 58.15 21.38
CA ASP A 224 -24.03 58.81 22.35
C ASP A 224 -23.30 58.09 23.52
N LEU A 225 -22.15 58.71 23.81
CA LEU A 225 -21.41 58.83 25.09
C LEU A 225 -20.64 57.63 25.68
N ALA A 226 -19.34 57.61 25.37
CA ALA A 226 -18.20 57.74 26.31
C ALA A 226 -18.28 57.16 27.74
N SER A 227 -17.25 56.39 28.12
CA SER A 227 -16.33 56.71 29.24
C SER A 227 -15.11 55.76 29.28
N ASP A 228 -13.95 56.34 29.63
CA ASP A 228 -12.66 55.68 29.90
C ASP A 228 -12.49 55.51 31.44
N PRO A 229 -11.30 55.17 31.97
CA PRO A 229 -10.75 53.83 32.26
C PRO A 229 -10.94 53.40 33.74
N LEU A 230 -10.26 52.32 34.20
CA LEU A 230 -9.24 52.31 35.29
C LEU A 230 -9.05 50.92 35.96
N VAL A 231 -7.86 50.72 36.57
CA VAL A 231 -7.47 49.76 37.63
C VAL A 231 -6.96 48.35 37.22
N ALA A 232 -5.65 48.19 37.38
CA ALA A 232 -4.96 47.00 37.89
C ALA A 232 -4.32 47.38 39.28
N PRO A 233 -3.51 46.58 40.01
CA PRO A 233 -3.02 45.21 39.80
C PRO A 233 -3.00 44.34 41.11
N SER A 234 -2.09 43.35 41.19
CA SER A 234 -1.63 42.55 42.38
C SER A 234 -2.60 41.47 42.90
N SER A 235 -2.17 40.32 43.42
CA SER A 235 -0.81 39.70 43.59
C SER A 235 -0.96 38.14 43.53
N ASP A 236 -0.06 37.20 43.91
CA ASP A 236 1.17 37.22 44.72
C ASP A 236 2.10 35.99 44.45
N ALA A 237 3.07 35.75 45.35
CA ALA A 237 4.07 34.65 45.44
C ALA A 237 3.48 33.22 45.67
N ASP A 238 4.23 32.09 45.77
CA ASP A 238 5.65 31.87 46.09
C ASP A 238 6.17 30.46 45.65
N LEU A 239 7.49 30.30 45.57
CA LEU A 239 8.33 29.09 45.37
C LEU A 239 9.71 29.47 45.94
N PRO A 240 10.49 28.61 46.66
CA PRO A 240 10.60 27.15 46.46
C PRO A 240 10.95 26.34 47.75
N ASP A 241 11.44 25.09 47.62
CA ASP A 241 12.86 24.72 47.87
C ASP A 241 13.11 23.27 48.40
N ALA A 242 14.26 22.71 48.03
CA ALA A 242 15.15 21.73 48.71
C ALA A 242 14.64 20.49 49.51
N ALA A 243 15.41 19.42 49.73
CA ALA A 243 16.58 18.80 49.07
C ALA A 243 16.96 17.49 49.83
N SER A 244 17.95 16.74 49.29
CA SER A 244 18.94 15.92 50.02
C SER A 244 18.71 14.42 50.34
N ALA A 245 19.59 13.62 49.69
CA ALA A 245 20.53 12.65 50.30
C ALA A 245 20.12 11.19 50.69
N HIS A 246 20.62 10.25 49.86
CA HIS A 246 21.48 9.08 50.16
C HIS A 246 21.90 8.74 51.62
N PRO A 247 22.47 7.51 51.91
CA PRO A 247 22.30 6.19 51.27
C PRO A 247 22.17 5.01 52.29
N GLY A 248 21.97 3.76 51.82
CA GLY A 248 22.00 2.56 52.67
C GLY A 248 22.61 1.32 51.99
N ARG A 249 23.61 0.69 52.63
CA ARG A 249 24.22 -0.59 52.20
C ARG A 249 23.38 -1.79 52.65
N GLY A 250 23.41 -2.87 51.88
CA GLY A 250 23.03 -4.23 52.33
C GLY A 250 23.61 -5.28 51.40
N GLN A 251 24.46 -6.18 51.92
CA GLN A 251 24.90 -7.39 51.23
C GLN A 251 23.88 -8.52 51.52
N GLU A 252 23.75 -9.52 50.64
CA GLU A 252 24.12 -10.93 50.92
C GLU A 252 23.53 -11.94 49.91
N ASN A 253 24.43 -12.80 49.41
CA ASN A 253 24.31 -14.26 49.21
C ASN A 253 23.16 -14.91 48.37
N THR A 254 23.51 -15.28 47.12
CA THR A 254 23.60 -16.65 46.51
C THR A 254 22.52 -17.75 46.75
N PRO A 255 22.48 -18.86 45.96
CA PRO A 255 21.20 -19.35 45.40
C PRO A 255 20.84 -20.79 45.79
N THR A 256 19.72 -21.28 45.25
CA THR A 256 19.44 -22.71 44.95
C THR A 256 18.51 -22.78 43.74
#